data_AF-A0A948B741-F1
#
_entry.id   AF-A0A948B741-F1
#
_cell.length_a   1.000
_cell.length_b   1.000
_cell.length_c   1.000
_cell.angle_alpha   90.00
_cell.angle_beta   90.00
_cell.angle_gamma   90.00
#
_symmetry.space_group_name_H-M   'P 1'
#
loop_
_entity.id
_entity.type
_entity.pdbx_description
1 polymer ?
#
loop_
_entity_poly.entity_id
_entity_poly.type
_entity_poly.pdbx_seq_one_letter_code
_entity_poly.pdbx_strand_id
1 'polypeptide(L)'
;VYPVTRTIAKTSAVGRAALLELLVGPTPEEKSQGYQTQIPVGTRLNSLSITSDTAIADFFFPPYNIAGSCRVMAINEAINQTLLQFSTVNNVDILENGGYPVSLEP
;
A
#
# COMPACT_ATOMS: atom_id res chain seq x y z
N VAL A 1 -11.95 -2.54 -0.91
CA VAL A 1 -10.95 -3.64 -0.92
C VAL A 1 -11.32 -4.69 0.12
N TYR A 2 -10.77 -5.90 0.06
CA TYR A 2 -11.04 -6.96 1.06
C TYR A 2 -9.76 -7.34 1.81
N PRO A 3 -9.79 -7.49 3.14
CA PRO A 3 -8.61 -7.81 3.93
C PRO A 3 -8.22 -9.30 3.81
N VAL A 4 -6.92 -9.57 3.90
CA VAL A 4 -6.37 -10.92 4.05
C VAL A 4 -5.36 -10.90 5.19
N THR A 5 -5.48 -11.86 6.11
CA THR A 5 -4.61 -11.94 7.29
C THR A 5 -3.34 -12.72 6.96
N ARG A 6 -2.18 -12.18 7.35
CA ARG A 6 -0.87 -12.82 7.14
C ARG A 6 -0.10 -12.93 8.45
N THR A 7 0.69 -14.00 8.56
CA THR A 7 1.65 -14.17 9.66
C THR A 7 3.02 -13.71 9.19
N ILE A 8 3.60 -12.75 9.90
CA ILE A 8 4.94 -12.21 9.62
C ILE A 8 5.88 -12.45 10.80
N ALA A 9 7.19 -12.35 10.55
CA ALA A 9 8.17 -12.34 11.63
C ALA A 9 7.96 -11.13 12.55
N LYS A 10 8.18 -11.32 13.85
CA LYS A 10 8.03 -10.25 14.84
C LYS A 10 9.01 -9.11 14.54
N THR A 11 8.51 -7.88 14.48
CA THR A 11 9.30 -6.68 14.22
C THR A 11 8.70 -5.47 14.93
N SER A 12 9.51 -4.46 15.23
CA SER A 12 9.04 -3.15 15.68
C SER A 12 8.50 -2.31 14.52
N ALA A 13 8.88 -2.62 13.27
CA ALA A 13 8.48 -1.89 12.07
C ALA A 13 7.26 -2.53 11.38
N VAL A 14 6.19 -2.79 12.15
CA VAL A 14 5.01 -3.54 11.68
C VAL A 14 4.30 -2.89 10.48
N GLY A 15 4.19 -1.56 10.44
CA GLY A 15 3.60 -0.85 9.31
C GLY A 15 4.40 -1.03 8.02
N ARG A 16 5.73 -1.00 8.11
CA ARG A 16 6.61 -1.28 6.97
C ARG A 16 6.47 -2.72 6.51
N ALA A 17 6.44 -3.68 7.44
CA ALA A 17 6.28 -5.09 7.09
C ALA A 17 4.94 -5.36 6.40
N ALA A 18 3.85 -4.76 6.88
CA ALA A 18 2.52 -4.88 6.25
C ALA A 18 2.50 -4.35 4.81
N LEU A 19 3.13 -3.19 4.56
CA LEU A 19 3.25 -2.66 3.20
C LEU A 19 4.11 -3.56 2.30
N LEU A 20 5.22 -4.11 2.80
CA LEU A 20 6.06 -5.01 2.03
C LEU A 20 5.31 -6.29 1.63
N GLU A 21 4.52 -6.86 2.54
CA GLU A 21 3.63 -7.98 2.24
C GLU A 21 2.56 -7.63 1.20
N LEU A 22 1.97 -6.43 1.30
CA LEU A 22 1.03 -5.93 0.30
C LEU A 22 1.68 -5.85 -1.09
N LEU A 23 2.94 -5.38 -1.18
CA LEU A 23 3.68 -5.27 -2.43
C LEU A 23 4.08 -6.62 -3.05
N VAL A 24 4.26 -7.67 -2.23
CA VAL A 24 4.41 -9.04 -2.75
C VAL A 24 3.14 -9.48 -3.50
N GLY A 25 1.99 -8.97 -3.09
CA GLY A 25 0.70 -9.29 -3.68
C GLY A 25 0.16 -10.65 -3.24
N PRO A 26 -0.99 -11.10 -3.79
CA PRO A 26 -1.65 -12.31 -3.32
C PRO A 26 -0.89 -13.58 -3.69
N THR A 27 -0.96 -14.59 -2.80
CA THR A 27 -0.40 -15.93 -3.03
C THR A 27 -1.15 -16.67 -4.15
N PRO A 28 -0.59 -17.76 -4.71
CA PRO A 28 -1.31 -18.59 -5.68
C PRO A 28 -2.66 -19.09 -5.17
N GLU A 29 -2.75 -19.44 -3.88
CA GLU A 29 -3.97 -19.89 -3.23
C GLU A 29 -4.98 -18.75 -3.12
N GLU A 30 -4.56 -17.57 -2.67
CA GLU A 30 -5.42 -16.36 -2.62
C GLU A 30 -5.93 -16.00 -4.03
N LYS A 31 -5.07 -16.10 -5.06
CA LYS A 31 -5.49 -15.90 -6.45
C LYS A 31 -6.54 -16.90 -6.91
N SER A 32 -6.42 -18.17 -6.51
CA SER A 32 -7.42 -19.21 -6.82
C SER A 32 -8.79 -18.93 -6.18
N GLN A 33 -8.81 -18.16 -5.09
CA GLN A 33 -10.02 -17.68 -4.41
C GLN A 33 -10.57 -16.36 -4.99
N GLY A 34 -9.90 -15.81 -6.02
CA GLY A 34 -10.33 -14.58 -6.70
C GLY A 34 -9.68 -13.30 -6.19
N TYR A 35 -8.77 -13.35 -5.21
CA TYR A 35 -8.02 -12.17 -4.77
C TYR A 35 -7.02 -11.72 -5.84
N GLN A 36 -6.99 -10.42 -6.09
CA GLN A 36 -6.10 -9.80 -7.08
C GLN A 36 -5.53 -8.51 -6.51
N THR A 37 -4.36 -8.12 -7.02
CA THR A 37 -3.76 -6.81 -6.73
C THR A 37 -3.80 -5.93 -7.95
N GLN A 38 -4.08 -4.64 -7.73
CA GLN A 38 -3.94 -3.60 -8.75
C GLN A 38 -2.57 -2.93 -8.70
N ILE A 39 -1.77 -3.21 -7.67
CA ILE A 39 -0.43 -2.66 -7.50
C ILE A 39 0.49 -3.27 -8.58
N PRO A 40 1.18 -2.44 -9.38
CA PRO A 40 2.09 -2.93 -10.40
C PRO A 40 3.25 -3.74 -9.83
N VAL A 41 3.63 -4.79 -10.55
CA VAL A 41 4.86 -5.52 -10.24
C VAL A 41 6.05 -4.59 -10.40
N GLY A 42 6.91 -4.55 -9.37
CA GLY A 42 8.08 -3.68 -9.33
C GLY A 42 7.87 -2.36 -8.61
N THR A 43 6.66 -2.08 -8.08
CA THR A 43 6.46 -1.02 -7.08
C THR A 43 7.34 -1.27 -5.86
N ARG A 44 7.96 -0.21 -5.33
CA ARG A 44 8.87 -0.28 -4.17
C ARG A 44 8.48 0.77 -3.14
N LEU A 45 8.54 0.39 -1.88
CA LEU A 45 8.45 1.35 -0.78
C LEU A 45 9.82 2.01 -0.59
N ASN A 46 9.91 3.32 -0.85
CA ASN A 46 11.10 4.11 -0.63
C ASN A 46 11.27 4.40 0.86
N SER A 47 10.22 4.94 1.49
CA SER A 47 10.22 5.27 2.91
C SER A 47 8.82 5.20 3.52
N LEU A 48 8.77 5.00 4.84
CA LEU A 48 7.56 5.11 5.64
C LEU A 48 7.93 5.86 6.92
N SER A 49 7.24 6.97 7.18
CA SER A 49 7.32 7.72 8.43
C SER A 49 5.93 7.83 9.03
N ILE A 50 5.85 7.77 10.36
CA ILE A 50 4.59 7.99 11.08
C ILE A 50 4.86 9.14 12.05
N THR A 51 4.16 10.25 11.86
CA THR A 51 4.31 11.45 12.69
C THR A 51 2.94 11.81 13.24
N SER A 52 2.84 11.89 14.56
CA SER A 52 1.57 12.02 15.29
C SER A 52 0.64 10.84 14.97
N ASP A 53 -0.30 11.02 14.06
CA ASP A 53 -1.28 10.02 13.62
C ASP A 53 -1.35 9.88 12.08
N THR A 54 -0.44 10.52 11.35
CA THR A 54 -0.36 10.44 9.90
C THR A 54 0.80 9.55 9.47
N ALA A 55 0.50 8.52 8.68
CA ALA A 55 1.49 7.71 8.00
C ALA A 55 1.81 8.29 6.63
N ILE A 56 3.06 8.69 6.41
CA ILE A 56 3.57 9.20 5.14
C ILE A 56 4.35 8.07 4.47
N ALA A 57 3.81 7.50 3.40
CA ALA A 57 4.37 6.37 2.68
C ALA A 57 4.80 6.80 1.27
N ASP A 58 6.11 6.80 1.02
CA ASP A 58 6.69 7.17 -0.27
C ASP A 58 7.01 5.93 -1.09
N PHE A 59 6.54 5.90 -2.33
CA PHE A 59 6.72 4.77 -3.24
C PHE A 59 7.40 5.19 -4.53
N PHE A 60 8.17 4.26 -5.08
CA PHE A 60 8.48 4.23 -6.50
C PHE A 60 7.44 3.35 -7.19
N PHE A 61 6.77 3.93 -8.19
CA PHE A 61 5.89 3.20 -9.09
C PHE A 61 6.55 3.02 -10.46
N PRO A 62 6.57 1.80 -11.04
CA PRO A 62 7.08 1.62 -12.40
C PRO A 62 6.16 2.31 -13.42
N PRO A 63 6.70 2.87 -14.51
CA PRO A 63 5.95 3.72 -15.46
C PRO A 63 4.90 2.97 -16.31
N TYR A 64 4.65 1.69 -16.04
CA TYR A 64 3.80 0.85 -16.87
C TYR A 64 2.40 0.70 -16.26
N ASN A 65 1.37 1.00 -17.06
CA ASN A 65 -0.02 0.63 -16.84
C ASN A 65 -0.70 1.13 -15.54
N ILE A 66 -0.23 2.21 -14.93
CA ILE A 66 -0.98 2.93 -13.86
C ILE A 66 -1.87 4.00 -14.51
N ALA A 67 -2.64 3.61 -15.51
CA ALA A 67 -3.59 4.48 -16.17
C ALA A 67 -5.01 4.06 -15.77
N GLY A 68 -5.89 5.05 -15.57
CA GLY A 68 -7.29 4.85 -15.22
C GLY A 68 -7.59 5.09 -13.74
N SER A 69 -8.56 5.97 -13.49
CA SER A 69 -9.01 6.38 -12.15
C SER A 69 -9.42 5.19 -11.27
N CYS A 70 -10.12 4.20 -11.83
CA CYS A 70 -10.49 2.98 -11.09
C CYS A 70 -9.28 2.23 -10.53
N ARG A 71 -8.19 2.14 -11.30
CA ARG A 71 -6.99 1.40 -10.89
C ARG A 71 -6.23 2.15 -9.81
N VAL A 72 -6.09 3.46 -10.01
CA VAL A 72 -5.50 4.38 -9.05
C VAL A 72 -6.25 4.36 -7.71
N MET A 73 -7.57 4.46 -7.74
CA MET A 73 -8.40 4.35 -6.54
C MET A 73 -8.19 3.02 -5.82
N ALA A 74 -8.12 1.89 -6.54
CA ALA A 74 -7.90 0.59 -5.94
C ALA A 74 -6.51 0.45 -5.29
N ILE A 75 -5.46 1.03 -5.88
CA ILE A 75 -4.10 1.05 -5.31
C ILE A 75 -4.08 1.88 -4.02
N ASN A 76 -4.62 3.10 -4.08
CA ASN A 76 -4.68 4.00 -2.92
C ASN A 76 -5.46 3.35 -1.77
N GLU A 77 -6.62 2.76 -2.07
CA GLU A 77 -7.44 2.11 -1.06
C GLU A 77 -6.73 0.90 -0.43
N ALA A 78 -6.00 0.11 -1.21
CA ALA A 78 -5.23 -1.02 -0.67
C ALA A 78 -4.13 -0.56 0.30
N ILE A 79 -3.40 0.51 -0.06
CA ILE A 79 -2.34 1.09 0.79
C ILE A 79 -2.95 1.71 2.06
N ASN A 80 -4.01 2.52 1.90
CA ASN A 80 -4.71 3.16 3.01
C ASN A 80 -5.22 2.15 4.03
N GLN A 81 -5.99 1.15 3.59
CA GLN A 81 -6.53 0.14 4.52
C GLN A 81 -5.43 -0.68 5.19
N THR A 82 -4.30 -0.90 4.52
CA THR A 82 -3.15 -1.60 5.10
C THR A 82 -2.49 -0.78 6.22
N LEU A 83 -2.51 0.55 6.17
CA LEU A 83 -1.93 1.39 7.22
C LEU A 83 -2.96 1.76 8.30
N LEU A 84 -4.22 1.99 7.93
CA LEU A 84 -5.32 2.29 8.84
C LEU A 84 -5.71 1.12 9.75
N GLN A 85 -5.23 -0.11 9.47
CA GLN A 85 -5.40 -1.23 10.39
C GLN A 85 -4.72 -0.98 11.75
N PHE A 86 -3.72 -0.09 11.81
CA PHE A 86 -2.98 0.23 13.02
C PHE A 86 -3.67 1.39 13.75
N SER A 87 -4.09 1.16 15.00
CA SER A 87 -4.80 2.15 15.83
C SER A 87 -4.06 3.47 16.08
N THR A 88 -2.76 3.53 15.80
CA THR A 88 -1.94 4.74 15.89
C THR A 88 -1.92 5.57 14.61
N VAL A 89 -2.60 5.12 13.54
CA VAL A 89 -2.65 5.77 12.23
C VAL A 89 -4.10 6.11 11.91
N ASN A 90 -4.39 7.41 11.83
CA ASN A 90 -5.71 7.94 11.45
C ASN A 90 -5.73 8.46 10.02
N ASN A 91 -4.57 8.91 9.51
CA ASN A 91 -4.42 9.51 8.18
C ASN A 91 -3.27 8.85 7.43
N VAL A 92 -3.37 8.80 6.10
CA VAL A 92 -2.35 8.21 5.25
C VAL A 92 -2.10 9.15 4.06
N ASP A 93 -0.85 9.58 3.93
CA ASP A 93 -0.36 10.35 2.80
C ASP A 93 0.52 9.44 1.92
N ILE A 94 0.11 9.24 0.68
CA ILE A 94 0.83 8.44 -0.31
C ILE A 94 1.63 9.39 -1.20
N LEU A 95 2.96 9.23 -1.22
CA LEU A 95 3.87 10.01 -2.06
C LEU A 95 4.41 9.15 -3.20
N GLU A 96 4.78 9.81 -4.30
CA GLU A 96 5.54 9.20 -5.39
C GLU A 96 6.91 9.87 -5.53
N ASN A 97 7.97 9.11 -5.29
CA ASN A 97 9.37 9.53 -5.41
C ASN A 97 9.71 10.87 -4.74
N GLY A 98 9.24 11.07 -3.50
CA GLY A 98 9.49 12.29 -2.72
C GLY A 98 8.71 13.53 -3.19
N GLY A 99 7.76 13.37 -4.11
CA GLY A 99 6.80 14.40 -4.47
C GLY A 99 5.86 14.78 -3.33
N TYR A 100 5.10 15.87 -3.51
CA TYR A 100 3.96 16.20 -2.65
C TYR A 100 2.91 15.08 -2.70
N PRO A 101 2.08 14.90 -1.65
CA PRO A 101 1.07 13.84 -1.59
C PRO A 101 0.30 13.81 -2.89
N VAL A 102 0.26 12.61 -3.48
CA VAL A 102 -0.39 12.44 -4.77
C VAL A 102 -1.89 12.56 -4.50
N SER A 103 -2.40 13.79 -4.57
CA SER A 103 -3.83 14.04 -4.77
C SER A 103 -4.17 13.51 -6.14
N LEU A 104 -4.38 12.20 -6.21
CA LEU A 104 -5.02 11.55 -7.35
C LEU A 104 -6.51 11.86 -7.21
N GLU A 105 -6.86 13.10 -7.55
CA GLU A 105 -8.25 13.50 -7.73
C GLU A 105 -8.83 12.76 -8.96
N PRO A 106 -10.12 12.41 -8.92
CA PRO A 106 -10.76 11.53 -9.90
C PRO A 106 -10.78 12.05 -11.35
#